data_AF-A0A7C3H2Y1-F1
#
_entry.id   AF-A0A7C3H2Y1-F1
#
_cell.length_a   1.000
_cell.length_b   1.000
_cell.length_c   1.000
_cell.angle_alpha   90.00
_cell.angle_beta   90.00
_cell.angle_gamma   90.00
#
_symmetry.space_group_name_H-M   'P 1'
#
loop_
_entity.id
_entity.type
_entity.pdbx_description
1 polymer ?
#
loop_
_entity_poly.entity_id
_entity_poly.type
_entity_poly.pdbx_seq_one_letter_code
_entity_poly.pdbx_strand_id
1 'polypeptide(L)'
;MTDDEQVNDNKYNLIIIILAVVFAIVLAFFAWFVFKSFFGSGPGSPGGSGDAVWDRIQSSGKMVVGTSADYPPFEYYDNSYQLDGFDIALIRDIGQQIGVEVEIRDMVFDDLNNALQLGQIDVAIAALTV
;
A
#
# COMPACT_ATOMS: atom_id res chain seq x y z
N MET A 1 38.56 20.85 -51.72
CA MET A 1 38.73 19.65 -50.87
C MET A 1 38.35 19.90 -49.41
N THR A 2 37.89 21.10 -49.02
CA THR A 2 37.73 21.52 -47.60
C THR A 2 36.28 21.72 -47.15
N ASP A 3 35.33 21.79 -48.07
CA ASP A 3 33.96 22.19 -47.76
C ASP A 3 33.13 21.02 -47.21
N ASP A 4 33.38 19.79 -47.67
CA ASP A 4 32.70 18.58 -47.18
C ASP A 4 33.18 18.12 -45.79
N GLU A 5 34.42 18.45 -45.42
CA GLU A 5 35.02 18.11 -44.12
C GLU A 5 34.49 19.04 -43.02
N GLN A 6 34.47 20.36 -43.27
CA GLN A 6 33.89 21.34 -42.33
C GLN A 6 32.39 21.13 -42.08
N VAL A 7 31.63 20.72 -43.10
CA VAL A 7 30.19 20.45 -42.96
C VAL A 7 29.93 19.23 -42.09
N ASN A 8 30.81 18.23 -42.11
CA ASN A 8 30.66 17.03 -41.29
C ASN A 8 31.04 17.29 -39.83
N ASP A 9 32.08 18.07 -39.55
CA ASP A 9 32.47 18.44 -38.18
C ASP A 9 31.34 19.19 -37.43
N ASN A 10 30.67 20.11 -38.12
CA ASN A 10 29.53 20.84 -37.55
C ASN A 10 28.32 19.94 -37.28
N LYS A 11 28.11 18.91 -38.12
CA LYS A 11 27.05 17.91 -37.92
C LYS A 11 27.34 17.01 -36.72
N TYR A 12 28.58 16.58 -36.52
CA TYR A 12 28.97 15.76 -35.36
C TYR A 12 28.86 16.54 -34.05
N ASN A 13 29.30 17.80 -34.02
CA ASN A 13 29.14 18.67 -32.84
C ASN A 13 27.67 18.89 -32.49
N LEU A 14 26.81 19.08 -33.51
CA LEU A 14 25.36 19.21 -33.30
C LEU A 14 24.74 17.92 -32.72
N ILE A 15 25.13 16.75 -33.23
CA ILE A 15 24.65 15.44 -32.73
C ILE A 15 25.12 15.20 -31.28
N ILE A 16 26.37 15.52 -30.95
CA ILE A 16 26.91 15.37 -29.60
C ILE A 16 26.16 16.28 -28.61
N ILE A 17 25.87 17.52 -29.00
CA ILE A 17 25.08 18.46 -28.17
C ILE A 17 23.67 17.92 -27.94
N ILE A 18 23.00 17.41 -28.99
CA ILE A 18 21.66 16.83 -28.87
C ILE A 18 21.66 15.62 -27.92
N LEU A 19 22.65 14.72 -28.04
CA LEU A 19 22.76 13.56 -27.15
C LEU A 19 23.03 13.97 -25.68
N ALA A 20 23.88 14.97 -25.45
CA ALA A 20 24.14 15.50 -24.11
C ALA A 20 22.89 16.12 -23.49
N VAL A 21 22.09 16.85 -24.27
CA VAL A 21 20.83 17.45 -23.81
C VAL A 21 19.78 16.37 -23.51
N VAL A 22 19.63 15.37 -24.38
CA VAL A 22 18.70 14.24 -24.14
C VAL A 22 19.11 13.46 -22.89
N PHE A 23 20.41 13.20 -22.70
CA PHE A 23 20.92 12.52 -21.51
C PHE A 23 20.65 13.33 -20.23
N ALA A 24 20.87 14.65 -20.26
CA ALA A 24 20.55 15.53 -19.14
C ALA A 24 19.05 15.55 -18.80
N ILE A 25 18.18 15.54 -19.82
CA ILE A 25 16.72 15.45 -19.64
C ILE A 25 16.35 14.10 -19.02
N VAL A 26 16.89 12.99 -19.53
CA VAL A 26 16.63 11.64 -18.99
C VAL A 26 17.09 11.54 -17.53
N LEU A 27 18.25 12.10 -17.18
CA LEU A 27 18.71 12.17 -15.80
C LEU A 27 17.81 13.03 -14.91
N ALA A 28 17.31 14.16 -15.42
CA ALA A 28 16.38 15.01 -14.67
C ALA A 28 15.03 14.33 -14.44
N PHE A 29 14.51 13.61 -15.44
CA PHE A 29 13.28 12.82 -15.32
C PHE A 29 13.47 11.63 -14.38
N PHE A 30 14.62 10.94 -14.46
CA PHE A 30 14.94 9.84 -13.56
C PHE A 30 15.12 10.32 -12.11
N ALA A 31 15.81 11.44 -11.90
CA ALA A 31 15.94 12.07 -10.59
C ALA A 31 14.57 12.53 -10.05
N TRP A 32 13.71 13.10 -10.88
CA TRP A 32 12.35 13.48 -10.49
C TRP A 32 11.48 12.26 -10.13
N PHE A 33 11.60 11.16 -10.88
CA PHE A 33 10.89 9.90 -10.62
C PHE A 33 11.37 9.22 -9.32
N VAL A 34 12.68 9.16 -9.09
CA VAL A 34 13.28 8.65 -7.85
C VAL A 34 12.94 9.55 -6.67
N PHE A 35 12.99 10.88 -6.84
CA PHE A 35 12.63 11.84 -5.79
C PHE A 35 11.15 11.71 -5.39
N LYS A 36 10.23 11.55 -6.34
CA LYS A 36 8.82 11.25 -6.02
C LYS A 36 8.64 9.91 -5.32
N SER A 37 9.42 8.88 -5.69
CA SER A 37 9.28 7.54 -5.11
C SER A 37 9.87 7.42 -3.70
N PHE A 38 10.89 8.23 -3.36
CA PHE A 38 11.55 8.20 -2.04
C PHE A 38 11.16 9.35 -1.10
N PHE A 39 10.77 10.52 -1.62
CA PHE A 39 10.37 11.70 -0.82
C PHE A 39 8.88 12.07 -0.97
N GLY A 40 8.11 11.32 -1.76
CA GLY A 40 6.67 11.52 -1.96
C GLY A 40 5.78 11.12 -0.77
N SER A 41 6.36 10.58 0.30
CA SER A 41 5.71 10.43 1.59
C SER A 41 6.58 11.07 2.65
N GLY A 42 6.48 12.40 2.77
CA GLY A 42 6.83 13.05 4.02
C GLY A 42 5.99 12.49 5.17
N PRO A 43 6.39 12.64 6.44
CA PRO A 43 5.53 12.34 7.57
C PRO A 43 4.38 13.34 7.56
N GLY A 44 3.33 13.01 6.80
CA GLY A 44 2.04 13.65 6.90
C GLY A 44 1.48 13.26 8.26
N SER A 45 1.71 14.12 9.24
CA SER A 45 0.94 14.13 10.47
C SER A 45 -0.21 15.10 10.23
N PRO A 46 -1.45 14.64 10.04
CA PRO A 46 -2.59 15.51 10.23
C PRO A 46 -2.78 15.64 11.73
N GLY A 47 -2.48 16.83 12.24
CA GLY A 47 -3.19 17.30 13.42
C GLY A 47 -4.67 17.33 13.07
N GLY A 48 -5.41 16.36 13.59
CA GLY A 48 -6.85 16.26 13.56
C GLY A 48 -7.26 15.46 14.78
N SER A 49 -8.24 15.95 15.53
CA SER A 49 -8.90 15.18 16.59
C SER A 49 -9.77 14.09 15.95
N GLY A 50 -9.12 13.12 15.32
CA GLY A 50 -9.68 11.98 14.62
C GLY A 50 -8.92 10.73 15.04
N ASP A 51 -9.62 9.60 15.08
CA ASP A 51 -9.05 8.30 15.43
C ASP A 51 -7.90 7.97 14.46
N ALA A 52 -6.66 7.93 14.97
CA ALA A 52 -5.47 7.68 14.17
C ALA A 52 -5.47 6.30 13.47
N VAL A 53 -6.22 5.33 14.02
CA VAL A 53 -6.44 4.03 13.38
C VAL A 53 -7.36 4.20 12.18
N TRP A 54 -8.47 4.93 12.34
CA TRP A 54 -9.40 5.21 11.27
C TRP A 54 -8.77 6.01 10.13
N ASP A 55 -8.00 7.05 10.44
CA ASP A 55 -7.30 7.86 9.44
C ASP A 55 -6.33 7.01 8.60
N ARG A 56 -5.65 6.06 9.24
CA ARG A 56 -4.79 5.08 8.54
C ARG A 56 -5.60 4.19 7.60
N ILE A 57 -6.71 3.63 8.07
CA ILE A 57 -7.57 2.74 7.27
C ILE A 57 -8.16 3.48 6.07
N GLN A 58 -8.65 4.71 6.26
CA GLN A 58 -9.19 5.52 5.16
C GLN A 58 -8.14 5.88 4.12
N SER A 59 -6.93 6.24 4.56
CA SER A 59 -5.85 6.60 3.65
C SER A 59 -5.27 5.41 2.89
N SER A 60 -5.22 4.23 3.49
CA SER A 60 -4.77 3.00 2.83
C SER A 60 -5.86 2.35 1.97
N GLY A 61 -7.13 2.60 2.28
CA GLY A 61 -8.28 1.89 1.71
C GLY A 61 -8.40 0.44 2.18
N LYS A 62 -7.73 0.09 3.29
CA LYS A 62 -7.58 -1.30 3.75
C LYS A 62 -7.62 -1.41 5.28
N MET A 63 -8.38 -2.38 5.76
CA MET A 63 -8.53 -2.75 7.17
C MET A 63 -8.02 -4.18 7.40
N VAL A 64 -7.06 -4.33 8.31
CA VAL A 64 -6.51 -5.62 8.72
C VAL A 64 -7.31 -6.15 9.91
N VAL A 65 -7.88 -7.34 9.77
CA VAL A 65 -8.77 -7.96 10.76
C VAL A 65 -8.13 -9.23 11.29
N GLY A 66 -7.99 -9.35 12.61
CA GLY A 66 -7.59 -10.59 13.27
C GLY A 66 -8.80 -11.45 13.65
N THR A 67 -8.68 -12.76 13.46
CA THR A 67 -9.66 -13.76 13.89
C THR A 67 -8.95 -15.05 14.35
N SER A 68 -9.69 -16.00 14.95
CA SER A 68 -9.21 -17.34 15.32
C SER A 68 -10.12 -18.37 14.69
N ALA A 69 -9.79 -18.85 13.50
CA ALA A 69 -10.73 -19.56 12.62
C ALA A 69 -10.93 -21.06 12.98
N ASP A 70 -11.23 -21.32 14.25
CA ASP A 70 -11.46 -22.64 14.83
C ASP A 70 -12.78 -22.74 15.63
N TYR A 71 -13.68 -21.77 15.47
CA TYR A 71 -14.90 -21.64 16.27
C TYR A 71 -16.21 -21.50 15.45
N PRO A 72 -16.72 -22.61 14.87
CA PRO A 72 -18.04 -22.61 14.25
C PRO A 72 -19.17 -22.30 15.25
N PRO A 73 -20.22 -21.55 14.85
CA PRO A 73 -20.49 -21.04 13.49
C PRO A 73 -19.97 -19.61 13.24
N PHE A 74 -19.09 -19.08 14.09
CA PHE A 74 -18.68 -17.68 14.07
C PHE A 74 -17.52 -17.42 13.11
N GLU A 75 -16.42 -18.17 13.26
CA GLU A 75 -15.26 -18.09 12.38
C GLU A 75 -14.65 -19.48 12.24
N TYR A 76 -14.56 -19.98 11.01
CA TYR A 76 -14.00 -21.30 10.74
C TYR A 76 -13.58 -21.42 9.28
N TYR A 77 -12.78 -22.44 8.98
CA TYR A 77 -12.55 -22.86 7.61
C TYR A 77 -13.63 -23.85 7.16
N ASP A 78 -14.28 -23.58 6.03
CA ASP A 78 -15.23 -24.48 5.41
C ASP A 78 -14.55 -25.72 4.78
N ASN A 79 -15.35 -26.58 4.15
CA ASN A 79 -14.84 -27.78 3.47
C ASN A 79 -13.91 -27.47 2.28
N SER A 80 -13.93 -26.23 1.77
CA SER A 80 -13.08 -25.74 0.68
C SER A 80 -11.85 -24.99 1.21
N TYR A 81 -11.62 -25.05 2.53
CA TYR A 81 -10.54 -24.33 3.22
C TYR A 81 -10.61 -22.81 3.02
N GLN A 82 -11.83 -22.26 2.98
CA GLN A 82 -12.10 -20.82 2.93
C GLN A 82 -12.62 -20.34 4.28
N LEU A 83 -12.23 -19.13 4.67
CA LEU A 83 -12.79 -18.48 5.86
C LEU A 83 -14.28 -18.19 5.66
N ASP A 84 -15.08 -18.73 6.57
CA ASP A 84 -16.53 -18.67 6.62
C ASP A 84 -17.02 -18.50 8.07
N GLY A 85 -18.30 -18.19 8.23
CA GLY A 85 -18.95 -17.99 9.52
C GLY A 85 -19.54 -16.59 9.70
N PHE A 86 -20.29 -16.41 10.78
CA PHE A 86 -21.00 -15.16 11.07
C PHE A 86 -20.05 -13.96 11.19
N ASP A 87 -18.95 -14.08 11.94
CA ASP A 87 -17.99 -13.00 12.17
C ASP A 87 -17.30 -12.61 10.85
N ILE A 88 -16.97 -13.62 10.04
CA ILE A 88 -16.35 -13.44 8.73
C ILE A 88 -17.30 -12.74 7.74
N ALA A 89 -18.57 -13.13 7.71
CA ALA A 89 -19.58 -12.47 6.87
C ALA A 89 -19.82 -11.02 7.31
N LEU A 90 -19.98 -10.81 8.63
CA LEU A 90 -20.22 -9.50 9.22
C LEU A 90 -19.09 -8.51 8.88
N ILE A 91 -17.83 -8.91 9.06
CA ILE A 91 -16.72 -7.98 8.85
C ILE A 91 -16.51 -7.65 7.36
N ARG A 92 -16.77 -8.60 6.45
CA ARG A 92 -16.75 -8.35 5.01
C ARG A 92 -17.85 -7.36 4.61
N ASP A 93 -19.06 -7.50 5.14
CA ASP A 93 -20.18 -6.58 4.88
C ASP A 93 -19.88 -5.17 5.41
N ILE A 94 -19.29 -5.07 6.61
CA ILE A 94 -18.84 -3.78 7.16
C ILE A 94 -17.82 -3.13 6.23
N GLY A 95 -16.80 -3.87 5.79
CA GLY A 95 -15.79 -3.38 4.86
C GLY A 95 -16.38 -2.87 3.55
N GLN A 96 -17.34 -3.62 2.97
CA GLN A 96 -18.06 -3.21 1.77
C GLN A 96 -18.86 -1.91 2.01
N GLN A 97 -19.53 -1.79 3.15
CA GLN A 97 -20.34 -0.61 3.47
C GLN A 97 -19.50 0.65 3.68
N ILE A 98 -18.30 0.52 4.26
CA ILE A 98 -17.38 1.65 4.50
C ILE A 98 -16.37 1.87 3.37
N GLY A 99 -16.41 1.03 2.33
CA GLY A 99 -15.59 1.18 1.12
C GLY A 99 -14.11 0.85 1.31
N VAL A 100 -13.78 -0.11 2.18
CA VAL A 100 -12.38 -0.54 2.43
C VAL A 100 -12.21 -2.04 2.17
N GLU A 101 -11.03 -2.43 1.70
CA GLU A 101 -10.63 -3.83 1.58
C GLU A 101 -10.45 -4.45 2.97
N VAL A 102 -10.99 -5.64 3.19
CA VAL A 102 -10.82 -6.39 4.44
C VAL A 102 -9.78 -7.49 4.22
N GLU A 103 -8.62 -7.38 4.87
CA GLU A 103 -7.62 -8.45 4.95
C GLU A 103 -7.80 -9.18 6.27
N ILE A 104 -8.30 -10.41 6.22
CA ILE A 104 -8.47 -11.25 7.41
C ILE A 104 -7.20 -12.07 7.65
N ARG A 105 -6.71 -12.04 8.89
CA ARG A 105 -5.57 -12.79 9.39
C ARG A 105 -6.04 -13.73 10.49
N ASP A 106 -5.90 -15.01 10.22
CA ASP A 106 -6.10 -16.06 11.20
C ASP A 106 -4.87 -16.14 12.13
N MET A 107 -5.11 -16.15 13.44
CA MET A 107 -4.08 -16.22 14.48
C MET A 107 -4.62 -16.88 15.75
N VAL A 108 -3.73 -17.21 16.68
CA VAL A 108 -4.12 -17.78 17.97
C VAL A 108 -4.97 -16.76 18.75
N PHE A 109 -6.10 -17.19 19.30
CA PHE A 109 -7.02 -16.35 20.05
C PHE A 109 -6.34 -15.46 21.11
N ASP A 110 -5.42 -16.03 21.89
CA ASP A 110 -4.69 -15.32 22.94
C ASP A 110 -3.81 -14.16 22.41
N ASP A 111 -3.41 -14.21 21.13
CA ASP A 111 -2.57 -13.19 20.51
C ASP A 111 -3.35 -11.98 19.98
N LEU A 112 -4.68 -12.10 19.80
CA LEU A 112 -5.52 -11.04 19.19
C LEU A 112 -5.39 -9.70 19.92
N ASN A 113 -5.46 -9.71 21.25
CA ASN A 113 -5.37 -8.48 22.05
C ASN A 113 -3.97 -7.83 21.94
N ASN A 114 -2.91 -8.64 21.92
CA ASN A 114 -1.55 -8.13 21.75
C ASN A 114 -1.34 -7.59 20.34
N ALA A 115 -1.84 -8.28 19.31
CA ALA A 115 -1.79 -7.84 17.92
C ALA A 115 -2.51 -6.49 17.73
N LEU A 116 -3.66 -6.28 18.38
CA LEU A 116 -4.35 -5.00 18.42
C LEU A 116 -3.49 -3.89 19.06
N GLN A 117 -2.93 -4.15 20.24
CA GLN A 117 -2.09 -3.17 20.96
C GLN A 117 -0.83 -2.77 20.19
N LEU A 118 -0.24 -3.72 19.45
CA LEU A 118 0.92 -3.50 18.60
C LEU A 118 0.57 -2.91 17.23
N GLY A 119 -0.72 -2.72 16.92
CA GLY A 119 -1.19 -2.22 15.62
C GLY A 119 -0.90 -3.17 14.44
N GLN A 120 -0.74 -4.47 14.72
CA GLN A 120 -0.56 -5.50 13.69
C GLN A 120 -1.87 -5.86 13.00
N ILE A 121 -2.99 -5.68 13.72
CA ILE A 121 -4.36 -5.72 13.23
C ILE A 121 -5.09 -4.46 13.69
N ASP A 122 -6.12 -4.06 12.94
CA ASP A 122 -6.95 -2.89 13.22
C ASP A 122 -8.18 -3.25 14.04
N VAL A 123 -8.71 -4.46 13.81
CA VAL A 123 -9.92 -4.99 14.44
C VAL A 123 -9.68 -6.45 14.81
N ALA A 124 -10.15 -6.88 15.98
CA ALA A 124 -10.27 -8.30 16.31
C ALA A 124 -11.74 -8.70 16.30
N ILE A 125 -12.05 -9.81 15.63
CA ILE A 125 -13.38 -10.39 15.56
C ILE A 125 -13.26 -11.93 15.64
N ALA A 126 -13.69 -12.49 16.76
CA ALA A 126 -13.54 -13.92 17.08
C ALA A 126 -14.46 -14.30 18.27
N ALA A 127 -15.77 -14.05 18.13
CA ALA A 127 -16.76 -14.28 19.18
C ALA A 127 -16.38 -13.73 20.59
N LEU A 128 -15.72 -12.58 20.62
CA LEU A 128 -15.13 -12.00 21.84
C LEU A 128 -16.21 -11.63 22.87
N THR A 129 -16.03 -12.08 24.12
CA THR A 129 -16.79 -11.61 25.29
C THR A 129 -16.04 -10.52 26.04
N VAL A 130 -16.78 -9.68 26.78
CA VAL A 130 -16.25 -8.64 27.69
C VAL A 130 -15.88 -9.18 29.07
#